data_AF-A0A7J4DE44-F1
#
_entry.id   AF-A0A7J4DE44-F1
#
_cell.length_a   1.000
_cell.length_b   1.000
_cell.length_c   1.000
_cell.angle_alpha   90.00
_cell.angle_beta   90.00
_cell.angle_gamma   90.00
#
_symmetry.space_group_name_H-M   'P 1'
#
loop_
_entity.id
_entity.type
_entity.pdbx_description
1 polymer ?
#
loop_
_entity_poly.entity_id
_entity_poly.type
_entity_poly.pdbx_seq_one_letter_code
_entity_poly.pdbx_strand_id
1 'polypeptide(L)'
;MGGVYERELRAVLAGELKGVRAVTKSCSEVERARAMQVLQRPFLVVRAPGSGSEGTGDLLVLRGDMCFPIEVKSSKYSRQYLSGRTMVQYEALRSTGERCGLLPL
;
A
#
# COMPACT_ATOMS: atom_id res chain seq x y z
N MET A 1 2.83 -1.56 15.67
CA MET A 1 3.68 -2.13 14.60
C MET A 1 3.27 -1.66 13.20
N GLY A 2 1.99 -1.50 12.86
CA GLY A 2 1.56 -1.13 11.49
C GLY A 2 2.16 0.17 10.91
N GLY A 3 2.34 1.21 11.72
CA GLY A 3 2.84 2.51 11.23
C GLY A 3 4.29 2.52 10.71
N VAL A 4 5.09 1.47 10.96
CA VAL A 4 6.43 1.36 10.35
C VAL A 4 6.32 0.88 8.91
N TYR A 5 5.58 -0.20 8.67
CA TYR A 5 5.37 -0.74 7.33
C TYR A 5 4.63 0.22 6.41
N GLU A 6 3.65 0.97 6.94
CA GLU A 6 2.97 2.02 6.19
C GLU A 6 3.95 3.10 5.69
N ARG A 7 4.87 3.52 6.55
CA ARG A 7 5.90 4.53 6.19
C ARG A 7 6.91 3.99 5.18
N GLU A 8 7.32 2.74 5.32
CA GLU A 8 8.21 2.08 4.37
C GLU A 8 7.54 1.95 3.00
N LEU A 9 6.30 1.45 2.95
CA LEU A 9 5.53 1.32 1.72
C LEU A 9 5.32 2.68 1.05
N ARG A 10 4.98 3.72 1.84
CA ARG A 10 4.88 5.11 1.35
C ARG A 10 6.18 5.55 0.68
N ALA A 11 7.32 5.35 1.33
CA ALA A 11 8.63 5.77 0.80
C ALA A 11 8.96 5.04 -0.52
N VAL A 12 8.63 3.75 -0.63
CA VAL A 12 8.83 2.97 -1.86
C VAL A 12 7.94 3.49 -2.99
N LEU A 13 6.62 3.59 -2.76
CA LEU A 13 5.66 3.99 -3.79
C LEU A 13 5.83 5.44 -4.25
N ALA A 14 6.25 6.33 -3.34
CA ALA A 14 6.59 7.72 -3.65
C ALA A 14 7.93 7.87 -4.40
N GLY A 15 8.65 6.77 -4.65
CA GLY A 15 9.93 6.80 -5.37
C GLY A 15 11.08 7.39 -4.55
N GLU A 16 11.06 7.27 -3.21
CA GLU A 16 12.18 7.70 -2.39
C GLU A 16 13.34 6.69 -2.52
N LEU A 17 14.47 7.12 -3.08
CA LEU A 17 15.64 6.25 -3.33
C LEU A 17 16.07 5.44 -2.10
N LYS A 18 16.08 6.07 -0.91
CA LYS A 18 16.43 5.41 0.34
C LYS A 18 15.42 4.32 0.73
N GLY A 19 14.12 4.58 0.53
CA GLY A 19 13.05 3.62 0.80
C GLY A 19 13.13 2.40 -0.13
N VAL A 20 13.27 2.64 -1.43
CA VAL A 20 13.41 1.55 -2.42
C VAL A 20 14.67 0.71 -2.16
N ARG A 21 15.81 1.35 -1.84
CA ARG A 21 17.03 0.63 -1.49
C ARG A 21 16.91 -0.15 -0.18
N ALA A 22 16.10 0.31 0.77
CA ALA A 22 15.92 -0.38 2.04
C ALA A 22 15.24 -1.75 1.86
N VAL A 23 14.23 -1.83 1.00
CA VAL A 23 13.45 -3.06 0.76
C VAL A 23 14.07 -4.00 -0.27
N THR A 24 15.06 -3.56 -1.03
CA THR A 24 15.68 -4.34 -2.13
C THR A 24 17.08 -4.86 -1.83
N LYS A 25 17.52 -4.82 -0.57
CA LYS A 25 18.87 -5.27 -0.17
C LYS A 25 19.09 -6.76 -0.41
N SER A 26 18.08 -7.58 -0.11
CA SER A 26 18.12 -9.04 -0.28
C SER A 26 17.65 -9.53 -1.64
N CYS A 27 17.15 -8.63 -2.50
CA CYS A 27 16.71 -8.97 -3.84
C CYS A 27 17.88 -9.30 -4.77
N SER A 28 17.60 -10.14 -5.76
CA SER A 28 18.46 -10.33 -6.94
C SER A 28 18.64 -9.02 -7.72
N GLU A 29 19.65 -8.97 -8.58
CA GLU A 29 19.90 -7.79 -9.41
C GLU A 29 18.70 -7.45 -10.31
N VAL A 30 18.04 -8.47 -10.87
CA VAL A 30 16.86 -8.30 -11.73
C VAL A 30 15.68 -7.74 -10.95
N GLU A 31 15.38 -8.29 -9.77
CA GLU A 31 14.30 -7.79 -8.91
C GLU A 31 14.56 -6.35 -8.45
N ARG A 32 15.80 -6.05 -8.05
CA ARG A 32 16.21 -4.70 -7.67
C ARG A 32 16.05 -3.73 -8.84
N ALA A 33 16.50 -4.09 -10.03
CA ALA A 33 16.36 -3.25 -11.22
C ALA A 33 14.89 -2.94 -11.54
N ARG A 34 13.99 -3.94 -11.44
CA ARG A 34 12.54 -3.75 -11.61
C ARG A 34 11.96 -2.82 -10.56
N ALA A 35 12.23 -3.06 -9.28
CA ALA A 35 11.74 -2.22 -8.19
C ALA A 35 12.20 -0.75 -8.34
N MET A 36 13.43 -0.53 -8.81
CA MET A 36 13.99 0.81 -9.02
C MET A 36 13.28 1.61 -10.13
N GLN A 37 12.47 0.99 -10.99
CA GLN A 37 11.67 1.70 -12.00
C GLN A 37 10.66 2.67 -11.38
N VAL A 38 10.23 2.43 -10.13
CA VAL A 38 9.34 3.33 -9.38
C VAL A 38 9.95 4.73 -9.21
N LEU A 39 11.28 4.88 -9.25
CA LEU A 39 11.94 6.18 -9.19
C LEU A 39 11.65 7.06 -10.41
N GLN A 40 11.37 6.45 -11.57
CA GLN A 40 11.10 7.15 -12.82
C GLN A 40 9.60 7.45 -13.00
N ARG A 41 8.74 6.58 -12.47
CA ARG A 41 7.27 6.72 -12.51
C ARG A 41 6.67 6.45 -11.13
N PRO A 42 6.90 7.35 -10.15
CA PRO A 42 6.38 7.17 -8.80
C PRO A 42 4.86 7.37 -8.74
N PHE A 43 4.28 7.01 -7.61
CA PHE A 43 2.91 7.36 -7.26
C PHE A 43 2.91 8.64 -6.42
N LEU A 44 1.87 9.46 -6.60
CA LEU A 44 1.45 10.40 -5.58
C LEU A 44 0.83 9.58 -4.44
N VAL A 45 1.42 9.65 -3.24
CA VAL A 45 0.98 8.89 -2.06
C VAL A 45 0.44 9.84 -1.00
N VAL A 46 -0.82 9.65 -0.61
CA VAL A 46 -1.50 10.42 0.42
C VAL A 46 -1.89 9.50 1.57
N ARG A 47 -1.70 9.95 2.81
CA ARG A 47 -2.23 9.23 3.99
C ARG A 47 -3.70 9.60 4.17
N ALA A 48 -4.56 8.60 4.29
CA ALA A 48 -5.98 8.84 4.52
C ALA A 48 -6.22 9.25 5.98
N PRO A 49 -6.83 10.43 6.25
CA PRO A 49 -7.27 10.77 7.59
C PRO A 49 -8.40 9.84 8.03
N GLY A 50 -8.37 9.38 9.29
CA GLY A 50 -9.40 8.49 9.83
C GLY A 50 -9.41 7.09 9.22
N SER A 51 -8.23 6.53 8.92
CA SER A 51 -8.10 5.19 8.33
C SER A 51 -8.90 4.14 9.11
N GLY A 52 -9.70 3.36 8.38
CA GLY A 52 -10.58 2.32 8.91
C GLY A 52 -12.04 2.69 9.16
N SER A 53 -12.48 3.92 8.84
CA SER A 53 -13.88 4.37 9.09
C SER A 53 -14.83 4.19 7.89
N GLU A 54 -14.35 4.36 6.65
CA GLU A 54 -15.22 4.41 5.45
C GLU A 54 -14.63 3.70 4.21
N GLY A 55 -13.68 2.79 4.41
CA GLY A 55 -13.07 2.05 3.30
C GLY A 55 -12.04 2.86 2.50
N THR A 56 -11.50 3.94 3.06
CA THR A 56 -10.44 4.75 2.43
C THR A 56 -9.07 4.06 2.41
N GLY A 57 -8.85 3.08 3.29
CA GLY A 57 -7.53 2.50 3.54
C GLY A 57 -6.64 3.39 4.42
N ASP A 58 -5.38 3.01 4.58
CA ASP A 58 -4.33 3.81 5.22
C ASP A 58 -3.65 4.76 4.23
N LEU A 59 -3.46 4.30 2.99
CA LEU A 59 -2.84 5.07 1.91
C LEU A 59 -3.77 5.15 0.71
N LEU A 60 -3.83 6.32 0.07
CA LEU A 60 -4.35 6.48 -1.28
C LEU A 60 -3.18 6.75 -2.21
N VAL A 61 -3.00 5.91 -3.23
CA VAL A 61 -1.91 6.07 -4.20
C VAL A 61 -2.44 6.28 -5.60
N LEU A 62 -1.84 7.22 -6.31
CA LEU A 62 -2.32 7.73 -7.58
C LEU A 62 -1.16 7.87 -8.57
N ARG A 63 -1.33 7.34 -9.76
CA ARG A 63 -0.47 7.56 -10.92
C ARG A 63 -1.39 7.64 -12.13
N GLY A 64 -1.03 8.41 -13.16
CA GLY A 64 -1.95 8.70 -14.27
C GLY A 64 -2.56 7.47 -14.97
N ASP A 65 -1.97 6.29 -14.80
CA ASP A 65 -2.43 4.99 -15.31
C ASP A 65 -3.09 4.07 -14.26
N MET A 66 -2.98 4.36 -12.96
CA MET A 66 -3.52 3.50 -11.90
C MET A 66 -3.67 4.21 -10.55
N CYS A 67 -4.76 3.89 -9.87
CA CYS A 67 -5.14 4.49 -8.60
C CYS A 67 -5.72 3.41 -7.69
N PHE A 68 -5.25 3.34 -6.44
CA PHE A 68 -5.73 2.34 -5.49
C PHE A 68 -5.64 2.81 -4.03
N PRO A 69 -6.68 2.58 -3.21
CA PRO A 69 -6.57 2.65 -1.76
C PRO A 69 -5.88 1.38 -1.24
N ILE A 70 -5.05 1.52 -0.20
CA ILE A 70 -4.28 0.43 0.42
C ILE A 70 -4.54 0.40 1.93
N GLU A 71 -4.96 -0.75 2.46
CA GLU A 71 -5.00 -1.01 3.91
C GLU A 71 -3.75 -1.80 4.33
N VAL A 72 -2.93 -1.22 5.21
CA VAL A 72 -1.66 -1.83 5.62
C VAL A 72 -1.85 -2.71 6.85
N LYS A 73 -1.80 -4.03 6.67
CA LYS A 73 -1.83 -5.01 7.77
C LYS A 73 -0.52 -5.78 7.88
N SER A 74 0.06 -5.81 9.08
CA SER A 74 1.24 -6.62 9.40
C SER A 74 0.91 -7.72 10.39
N SER A 75 1.41 -8.94 10.16
CA SER A 75 1.30 -10.07 11.08
C SER A 75 2.65 -10.76 11.23
N LYS A 76 2.91 -11.31 12.41
CA LYS A 76 4.06 -12.21 12.63
C LYS A 76 3.84 -13.61 12.02
N TYR A 77 2.61 -13.91 11.62
CA TYR A 77 2.21 -15.17 11.01
C TYR A 77 2.11 -15.00 9.49
N SER A 78 2.41 -16.06 8.74
CA SER A 78 2.36 -16.08 7.27
C SER A 78 0.93 -15.98 6.70
N ARG A 79 -0.09 -16.25 7.51
CA ARG A 79 -1.50 -16.11 7.14
C ARG A 79 -2.16 -15.05 7.99
N GLN A 80 -2.96 -14.20 7.35
CA GLN A 80 -3.86 -13.27 8.01
C GLN A 80 -5.29 -13.72 7.74
N TYR A 81 -6.05 -13.93 8.81
CA TYR A 81 -7.48 -14.20 8.72
C TYR A 81 -8.24 -12.89 8.92
N LEU A 82 -9.17 -12.59 8.02
CA LEU A 82 -10.10 -11.48 8.15
C LEU A 82 -11.34 -11.99 8.89
N SER A 83 -11.62 -11.42 10.06
CA SER A 83 -12.78 -11.80 10.88
C SER A 83 -13.18 -10.64 11.79
N GLY A 84 -14.46 -10.60 12.17
CA GLY A 84 -15.02 -9.51 12.98
C GLY A 84 -14.71 -8.15 12.34
N ARG A 85 -14.07 -7.26 13.11
CA ARG A 85 -13.74 -5.90 12.66
C ARG A 85 -12.89 -5.85 11.39
N THR A 86 -11.93 -6.76 11.19
CA THR A 86 -11.07 -6.72 10.01
C THR A 86 -11.81 -7.13 8.73
N MET A 87 -12.83 -7.98 8.85
CA MET A 87 -13.71 -8.31 7.73
C MET A 87 -14.57 -7.10 7.34
N VAL A 88 -15.13 -6.38 8.32
CA VAL A 88 -15.90 -5.15 8.07
C VAL A 88 -15.04 -4.09 7.38
N GLN A 89 -13.79 -3.91 7.81
CA GLN A 89 -12.86 -2.99 7.16
C GLN A 89 -12.57 -3.39 5.71
N TYR A 90 -12.36 -4.68 5.44
CA TYR A 90 -12.14 -5.20 4.10
C TYR A 90 -13.37 -4.99 3.21
N GLU A 91 -14.57 -5.29 3.69
CA GLU A 91 -15.81 -5.10 2.93
C GLU A 91 -16.04 -3.62 2.60
N ALA A 92 -15.78 -2.72 3.55
CA ALA A 92 -15.84 -1.28 3.31
C ALA A 92 -14.83 -0.81 2.26
N LEU A 93 -13.56 -1.23 2.38
CA LEU A 93 -12.50 -0.93 1.41
C LEU A 93 -12.87 -1.44 0.01
N ARG A 94 -13.37 -2.68 -0.07
CA ARG A 94 -13.80 -3.30 -1.31
C ARG A 94 -14.96 -2.53 -1.95
N SER A 95 -16.03 -2.29 -1.19
CA SER A 95 -17.23 -1.59 -1.66
C SER A 95 -16.91 -0.17 -2.12
N THR A 96 -16.07 0.57 -1.39
CA THR A 96 -15.64 1.91 -1.79
C THR A 96 -14.75 1.86 -3.03
N GLY A 97 -13.77 0.96 -3.09
CA GLY A 97 -12.91 0.76 -4.26
C GLY A 97 -13.72 0.46 -5.53
N GLU A 98 -14.62 -0.52 -5.47
CA GLU A 98 -15.49 -0.92 -6.59
C GLU A 98 -16.38 0.25 -7.06
N ARG A 99 -17.02 0.98 -6.13
CA ARG A 99 -17.85 2.16 -6.47
C ARG A 99 -17.05 3.30 -7.09
N CYS A 100 -15.79 3.47 -6.71
CA CYS A 100 -14.92 4.51 -7.24
C CYS A 100 -14.15 4.06 -8.50
N GLY A 101 -14.31 2.82 -8.97
CA GLY A 101 -13.51 2.28 -10.07
C GLY A 101 -12.02 2.16 -9.75
N LEU A 102 -11.67 2.04 -8.46
CA LEU A 102 -10.32 1.87 -7.98
C LEU A 102 -10.08 0.41 -7.61
N LEU A 103 -8.83 -0.04 -7.72
CA LEU A 103 -8.45 -1.38 -7.26
C LEU A 103 -8.20 -1.35 -5.74
N PRO A 104 -9.04 -1.93 -4.87
CA PRO A 104 -8.74 -1.98 -3.43
C PRO A 104 -7.62 -2.99 -3.14
N LEU A 105 -6.59 -2.59 -2.40
CA LEU A 105 -5.42 -3.42 -2.04
C LEU A 105 -5.22 -3.61 -0.53
#